data_AF-A0A9P0GZK8-F1
#
_entry.id   AF-A0A9P0GZK8-F1
#
_cell.length_a   1.000
_cell.length_b   1.000
_cell.length_c   1.000
_cell.angle_alpha   90.00
_cell.angle_beta   90.00
_cell.angle_gamma   90.00
#
_symmetry.space_group_name_H-M   'P 1'
#
loop_
_entity.id
_entity.type
_entity.pdbx_description
1 polymer ?
#
loop_
_entity_poly.entity_id
_entity_poly.type
_entity_poly.pdbx_seq_one_letter_code
_entity_poly.pdbx_strand_id
1 'polypeptide(L)'
;MCHIDYFKTFLFLSLLVSCIISAISAKKGLIPCETDEDCPQLQNSTCDKSFGVCQCNGTRMCNIKKTKVVTKIGGECQSTEDCNIDSAECINSKCDCKKEYVKSTDGKKCLLVSEGINGKCEDSVQCYTKTPNTVCTDNKCVCEGMHEYEGKCYKSVDLGQACESNPECINKFSSCKNSVCTCNDKYVASLKNESTCLLKAENNNSPCVDDIQCTSTLGKSSQCEDSVCKCKTFFHYKEKLNKCVENIQLGNHCVIHSECHDPYPEKENRLECVAGVCECRSSFTEQDGICVENSSTRVASAIFILISIYTTLTIFN
;
A
#
# COMPACT_ATOMS: atom_id res chain seq x y z
N MET A 1 33.65 -33.34 -94.39
CA MET A 1 33.85 -34.75 -93.96
C MET A 1 35.21 -34.80 -93.28
N CYS A 2 35.43 -35.10 -92.01
CA CYS A 2 34.62 -35.60 -90.89
C CYS A 2 34.57 -34.51 -89.78
N HIS A 3 33.43 -34.18 -89.19
CA HIS A 3 32.66 -34.94 -88.19
C HIS A 3 33.40 -35.16 -86.85
N ILE A 4 32.96 -34.38 -85.85
CA ILE A 4 32.58 -34.78 -84.49
C ILE A 4 33.67 -35.45 -83.63
N ASP A 5 34.12 -34.72 -82.58
CA ASP A 5 34.07 -35.26 -81.20
C ASP A 5 34.22 -34.20 -80.08
N TYR A 6 33.76 -32.95 -80.31
CA TYR A 6 33.57 -31.98 -79.21
C TYR A 6 32.32 -32.27 -78.35
N PHE A 7 31.52 -33.27 -78.75
CA PHE A 7 30.22 -33.60 -78.14
C PHE A 7 30.36 -34.42 -76.84
N LYS A 8 31.48 -35.12 -76.63
CA LYS A 8 31.69 -35.95 -75.44
C LYS A 8 32.14 -35.17 -74.20
N THR A 9 32.90 -34.09 -74.37
CA THR A 9 33.43 -33.32 -73.24
C THR A 9 32.40 -32.35 -72.65
N PHE A 10 31.48 -31.83 -73.48
CA PHE A 10 30.42 -30.92 -73.02
C PHE A 10 29.28 -31.67 -72.31
N LEU A 11 29.02 -32.93 -72.68
CA LEU A 11 28.02 -33.78 -72.02
C LEU A 11 28.45 -34.19 -70.60
N PHE A 12 29.75 -34.40 -70.37
CA PHE A 12 30.25 -34.77 -69.04
C PHE A 12 30.29 -33.58 -68.06
N LEU A 13 30.55 -32.36 -68.54
CA LEU A 13 30.46 -31.16 -67.70
C LEU A 13 29.00 -30.78 -67.40
N SER A 14 28.06 -30.99 -68.32
CA SER A 14 26.63 -30.72 -68.05
C SER A 14 25.99 -31.76 -67.13
N LEU A 15 26.43 -33.02 -67.17
CA LEU A 15 25.97 -34.08 -66.26
C LEU A 15 26.49 -33.90 -64.82
N LEU A 16 27.70 -33.38 -64.63
CA LEU A 16 28.22 -33.05 -63.30
C LEU A 16 27.60 -31.77 -62.72
N VAL A 17 27.26 -30.78 -63.55
CA VAL A 17 26.56 -29.56 -63.09
C VAL A 17 25.07 -29.81 -62.84
N SER A 18 24.43 -30.73 -63.57
CA SER A 18 23.02 -31.09 -63.32
C SER A 18 22.81 -31.91 -62.04
N CYS A 19 23.85 -32.52 -61.48
CA CYS A 19 23.73 -33.28 -60.23
C CYS A 19 23.86 -32.41 -58.96
N ILE A 20 24.28 -31.14 -59.10
CA ILE A 20 24.48 -30.23 -57.95
C ILE A 20 23.25 -29.34 -57.71
N ILE A 21 22.28 -29.27 -58.63
CA ILE A 21 21.16 -28.28 -58.55
C ILE A 21 19.88 -28.81 -57.90
N SER A 22 19.79 -30.06 -57.42
CA SER A 22 18.56 -30.50 -56.73
C SER A 22 18.77 -31.52 -55.61
N ALA A 23 19.70 -31.21 -54.70
CA ALA A 23 19.67 -31.78 -53.35
C ALA A 23 19.03 -30.79 -52.35
N ILE A 24 17.84 -30.27 -52.66
CA ILE A 24 16.91 -29.87 -51.60
C ILE A 24 16.20 -31.18 -51.22
N SER A 25 16.71 -31.84 -50.18
CA SER A 25 16.12 -33.06 -49.64
C SER A 25 14.74 -32.74 -49.06
N ALA A 26 13.71 -32.78 -49.90
CA ALA A 26 12.32 -32.86 -49.45
C ALA A 26 12.14 -34.25 -48.85
N LYS A 27 11.95 -34.33 -47.53
CA LYS A 27 11.68 -35.59 -46.84
C LYS A 27 10.33 -36.10 -47.34
N LYS A 28 10.29 -37.24 -48.03
CA LYS A 28 9.03 -37.83 -48.52
C LYS A 28 8.45 -38.80 -47.49
N GLY A 29 7.13 -38.85 -47.33
CA GLY A 29 6.48 -39.85 -46.50
C GLY A 29 4.95 -39.91 -46.67
N LEU A 30 4.33 -40.84 -45.95
CA LEU A 30 2.88 -41.08 -45.96
C LEU A 30 2.19 -40.13 -44.96
N ILE A 31 1.11 -39.50 -45.39
CA ILE A 31 0.30 -38.60 -44.56
C ILE A 31 -1.10 -39.21 -44.45
N PRO A 32 -1.57 -39.61 -43.25
CA PRO A 32 -2.90 -40.18 -43.07
C PRO A 32 -4.02 -39.17 -43.39
N CYS A 33 -5.17 -39.63 -43.89
CA CYS A 33 -6.36 -38.82 -44.13
C CYS A 33 -7.66 -39.63 -44.04
N GLU A 34 -8.76 -38.97 -43.70
CA GLU A 34 -10.12 -39.50 -43.81
C GLU A 34 -10.92 -38.79 -44.92
N THR A 35 -10.62 -37.51 -45.15
CA THR A 35 -11.23 -36.65 -46.18
C THR A 35 -10.17 -35.84 -46.93
N ASP A 36 -10.56 -35.23 -48.06
CA ASP A 36 -9.64 -34.39 -48.85
C ASP A 36 -9.19 -33.12 -48.09
N GLU A 37 -9.95 -32.71 -47.07
CA GLU A 37 -9.66 -31.54 -46.22
C GLU A 37 -8.46 -31.76 -45.30
N ASP A 38 -8.06 -33.02 -45.07
CA ASP A 38 -6.91 -33.41 -44.24
C ASP A 38 -5.57 -33.23 -44.95
N CYS A 39 -5.59 -32.89 -46.24
CA CYS A 39 -4.40 -32.68 -47.07
C CYS A 39 -4.15 -31.20 -47.47
N PRO A 40 -4.35 -30.17 -46.61
CA PRO A 40 -4.38 -28.77 -47.06
C PRO A 40 -2.99 -28.19 -47.36
N GLN A 41 -1.92 -28.85 -46.90
CA GLN A 41 -0.54 -28.37 -47.01
C GLN A 41 0.20 -28.85 -48.27
N LEU A 42 -0.50 -29.58 -49.15
CA LEU A 42 0.08 -30.33 -50.26
C LEU A 42 -0.59 -29.87 -51.56
N GLN A 43 0.21 -29.36 -52.49
CA GLN A 43 -0.29 -28.88 -53.78
C GLN A 43 -0.81 -30.07 -54.61
N ASN A 44 -2.05 -30.00 -55.10
CA ASN A 44 -2.74 -31.09 -55.83
C ASN A 44 -2.74 -32.44 -55.10
N SER A 45 -3.29 -32.47 -53.88
CA SER A 45 -3.48 -33.72 -53.14
C SER A 45 -4.94 -34.06 -52.87
N THR A 46 -5.25 -35.36 -52.95
CA THR A 46 -6.56 -35.95 -52.63
C THR A 46 -6.38 -37.13 -51.68
N CYS A 47 -7.37 -37.42 -50.84
CA CYS A 47 -7.33 -38.55 -49.93
C CYS A 47 -7.62 -39.87 -50.66
N ASP A 48 -6.66 -40.80 -50.66
CA ASP A 48 -6.89 -42.16 -51.14
C ASP A 48 -7.58 -42.97 -50.03
N LYS A 49 -8.92 -42.96 -50.05
CA LYS A 49 -9.77 -43.65 -49.06
C LYS A 49 -9.50 -45.15 -48.94
N SER A 50 -8.90 -45.78 -49.94
CA SER A 50 -8.60 -47.22 -49.92
C SER A 50 -7.42 -47.54 -48.99
N PHE A 51 -6.51 -46.59 -48.80
CA PHE A 51 -5.30 -46.73 -47.98
C PHE A 51 -5.27 -45.76 -46.80
N GLY A 52 -6.22 -44.81 -46.72
CA GLY A 52 -6.30 -43.80 -45.67
C GLY A 52 -5.11 -42.83 -45.68
N VAL A 53 -4.57 -42.50 -46.87
CA VAL A 53 -3.39 -41.63 -47.02
C VAL A 53 -3.54 -40.63 -48.16
N CYS A 54 -3.00 -39.42 -47.99
CA CYS A 54 -2.98 -38.39 -49.03
C CYS A 54 -2.17 -38.85 -50.25
N GLN A 55 -2.74 -38.65 -51.44
CA GLN A 55 -2.08 -38.83 -52.72
C GLN A 55 -1.70 -37.47 -53.29
N CYS A 56 -0.40 -37.19 -53.37
CA CYS A 56 0.17 -35.94 -53.88
C CYS A 56 0.67 -36.14 -55.32
N ASN A 57 0.15 -35.36 -56.29
CA ASN A 57 0.56 -35.47 -57.70
C ASN A 57 0.56 -36.93 -58.23
N GLY A 58 -0.44 -37.72 -57.84
CA GLY A 58 -0.58 -39.11 -58.24
C GLY A 58 0.25 -40.13 -57.44
N THR A 59 1.07 -39.73 -56.47
CA THR A 59 1.85 -40.63 -55.60
C THR A 59 1.44 -40.53 -54.13
N ARG A 60 1.52 -41.65 -53.39
CA ARG A 60 1.29 -41.67 -51.93
C ARG A 60 2.47 -41.10 -51.13
N MET A 61 3.60 -40.83 -51.80
CA MET A 61 4.78 -40.22 -51.19
C MET A 61 4.72 -38.71 -51.32
N CYS A 62 4.14 -38.08 -50.31
CA CYS A 62 4.02 -36.63 -50.22
C CYS A 62 5.32 -36.02 -49.71
N ASN A 63 5.65 -34.83 -50.22
CA ASN A 63 6.74 -34.03 -49.65
C ASN A 63 6.29 -33.55 -48.28
N ILE A 64 6.83 -34.17 -47.23
CA ILE A 64 6.69 -33.66 -45.88
C ILE A 64 7.54 -32.39 -45.87
N LYS A 65 6.90 -31.22 -45.94
CA LYS A 65 7.53 -30.01 -45.44
C LYS A 65 7.99 -30.39 -44.04
N LYS A 66 9.31 -30.41 -43.77
CA LYS A 66 9.78 -30.30 -42.40
C LYS A 66 9.18 -28.99 -41.93
N THR A 67 8.02 -29.04 -41.28
CA THR A 67 7.55 -27.93 -40.49
C THR A 67 8.71 -27.70 -39.52
N LYS A 68 9.39 -26.56 -39.68
CA LYS A 68 10.45 -26.16 -38.76
C LYS A 68 9.69 -25.73 -37.51
N VAL A 69 9.26 -26.70 -36.72
CA VAL A 69 8.42 -26.48 -35.54
C VAL A 69 9.32 -25.84 -34.48
N VAL A 70 9.23 -24.51 -34.39
CA VAL A 70 9.91 -23.73 -33.36
C VAL A 70 9.02 -23.71 -32.13
N THR A 71 9.50 -24.29 -31.02
CA THR A 71 8.77 -24.40 -29.75
C THR A 71 9.29 -23.43 -28.68
N LYS A 72 10.24 -22.55 -29.05
CA LYS A 72 10.82 -21.55 -28.16
C LYS A 72 10.94 -20.19 -28.84
N ILE A 73 10.59 -19.13 -28.13
CA ILE A 73 10.72 -17.75 -28.60
C ILE A 73 12.18 -17.41 -28.90
N GLY A 74 12.41 -16.68 -29.99
CA GLY A 74 13.73 -16.34 -30.54
C GLY A 74 14.29 -17.38 -31.51
N GLY A 75 13.62 -18.52 -31.70
CA GLY A 75 13.97 -19.49 -32.73
C GLY A 75 13.68 -18.97 -34.14
N GLU A 76 14.46 -19.41 -35.11
CA GLU A 76 14.36 -18.93 -36.50
C GLU A 76 13.12 -19.48 -37.22
N CYS A 77 12.38 -18.61 -37.90
CA CYS A 77 11.18 -18.94 -38.68
C CYS A 77 11.22 -18.29 -40.07
N GLN A 78 10.44 -18.83 -41.00
CA GLN A 78 10.17 -18.24 -42.32
C GLN A 78 8.75 -17.68 -42.39
N SER A 79 7.80 -18.32 -41.72
CA SER A 79 6.43 -17.84 -41.57
C SER A 79 5.90 -18.08 -40.16
N THR A 80 4.74 -17.49 -39.83
CA THR A 80 4.14 -17.61 -38.49
C THR A 80 3.75 -19.04 -38.14
N GLU A 81 3.44 -19.87 -39.13
CA GLU A 81 3.09 -21.28 -38.95
C GLU A 81 4.28 -22.15 -38.49
N ASP A 82 5.52 -21.67 -38.66
CA ASP A 82 6.70 -22.32 -38.09
C ASP A 82 6.75 -22.19 -36.56
N CYS A 83 6.10 -21.17 -36.00
CA CYS A 83 6.07 -20.88 -34.58
C CYS A 83 4.95 -21.67 -33.88
N ASN A 84 5.28 -22.86 -33.37
CA ASN A 84 4.34 -23.69 -32.61
C ASN A 84 4.28 -23.25 -31.15
N ILE A 85 3.90 -21.99 -30.94
CA ILE A 85 3.73 -21.34 -29.64
C ILE A 85 2.48 -20.47 -29.76
N ASP A 86 1.51 -20.66 -28.87
CA ASP A 86 0.29 -19.86 -28.86
C ASP A 86 0.62 -18.38 -28.74
N SER A 87 -0.07 -17.55 -29.53
CA SER A 87 0.13 -16.10 -29.59
C SER A 87 1.54 -15.64 -29.98
N ALA A 88 2.32 -16.48 -30.69
CA ALA A 88 3.54 -16.06 -31.36
C ALA A 88 3.31 -15.72 -32.86
N GLU A 89 4.22 -14.93 -33.43
CA GLU A 89 4.30 -14.61 -34.85
C GLU A 89 5.76 -14.52 -35.33
N CYS A 90 5.98 -14.71 -36.63
CA CYS A 90 7.33 -14.64 -37.19
C CYS A 90 7.71 -13.19 -37.52
N ILE A 91 8.58 -12.59 -36.71
CA ILE A 91 9.06 -11.21 -36.87
C ILE A 91 10.57 -11.25 -37.14
N ASN A 92 11.01 -10.63 -38.25
CA ASN A 92 12.42 -10.56 -38.64
C ASN A 92 13.11 -11.94 -38.65
N SER A 93 12.43 -12.94 -39.21
CA SER A 93 12.89 -14.35 -39.25
C SER A 93 13.08 -15.01 -37.88
N LYS A 94 12.46 -14.49 -36.81
CA LYS A 94 12.44 -15.11 -35.48
C LYS A 94 11.02 -15.15 -34.91
N CYS A 95 10.68 -16.23 -34.22
CA CYS A 95 9.42 -16.31 -33.50
C CYS A 95 9.46 -15.34 -32.32
N ASP A 96 8.48 -14.44 -32.26
CA ASP A 96 8.30 -13.48 -31.18
C ASP A 96 6.82 -13.42 -30.78
N CYS A 97 6.52 -12.84 -29.62
CA CYS A 97 5.15 -12.74 -29.15
C CYS A 97 4.39 -11.65 -29.91
N LYS A 98 3.12 -11.93 -30.21
CA LYS A 98 2.20 -10.94 -30.76
C LYS A 98 2.09 -9.74 -29.83
N LYS A 99 1.63 -8.62 -30.36
CA LYS A 99 1.30 -7.42 -29.58
C LYS A 99 0.44 -7.78 -28.35
N GLU A 100 0.74 -7.17 -27.21
CA GLU A 100 0.10 -7.40 -25.90
C GLU A 100 0.46 -8.72 -25.21
N TYR A 101 1.30 -9.55 -25.81
CA TYR A 101 1.89 -10.73 -25.18
C TYR A 101 3.36 -10.51 -24.88
N VAL A 102 3.84 -11.21 -23.86
CA VAL A 102 5.24 -11.20 -23.45
C VAL A 102 5.77 -12.61 -23.27
N LYS A 103 7.05 -12.79 -23.60
CA LYS A 103 7.75 -14.06 -23.48
C LYS A 103 7.93 -14.45 -22.02
N SER A 104 7.40 -15.62 -21.64
CA SER A 104 7.65 -16.30 -20.35
C SER A 104 9.14 -16.49 -20.06
N THR A 105 9.48 -16.63 -18.78
CA THR A 105 10.87 -16.78 -18.30
C THR A 105 11.58 -17.98 -18.93
N ASP A 106 10.88 -19.11 -19.15
CA ASP A 106 11.44 -20.29 -19.82
C ASP A 106 11.50 -20.18 -21.36
N GLY A 107 10.85 -19.16 -21.92
CA GLY A 107 10.77 -18.85 -23.34
C GLY A 107 9.83 -19.73 -24.15
N LYS A 108 8.96 -20.52 -23.52
CA LYS A 108 8.10 -21.50 -24.21
C LYS A 108 6.66 -21.03 -24.43
N LYS A 109 6.25 -19.97 -23.74
CA LYS A 109 4.91 -19.37 -23.85
C LYS A 109 4.99 -17.88 -24.16
N CYS A 110 4.01 -17.40 -24.92
CA CYS A 110 3.63 -15.99 -24.94
C CYS A 110 2.45 -15.81 -24.00
N LEU A 111 2.65 -15.02 -22.94
CA LEU A 111 1.65 -14.77 -21.91
C LEU A 111 1.08 -13.36 -22.09
N LEU A 112 -0.23 -13.20 -21.93
CA LEU A 112 -0.86 -11.88 -22.02
C LEU A 112 -0.27 -10.96 -20.94
N VAL A 113 0.10 -9.73 -21.30
CA VAL A 113 0.57 -8.73 -20.34
C VAL A 113 -0.52 -8.47 -19.31
N SER A 114 -0.15 -8.42 -18.02
CA SER A 114 -1.13 -8.25 -16.95
C SER A 114 -1.66 -6.82 -16.90
N GLU A 115 -2.86 -6.65 -16.32
CA GLU A 115 -3.55 -5.37 -16.19
C GLU A 115 -2.85 -4.39 -15.22
N GLY A 116 -1.86 -4.86 -14.46
CA GLY A 116 -1.12 -4.11 -13.45
C GLY A 116 -1.18 -4.80 -12.10
N ILE A 117 -0.99 -4.04 -11.02
CA ILE A 117 -1.09 -4.55 -9.64
C ILE A 117 -2.48 -5.18 -9.41
N ASN A 118 -2.52 -6.30 -8.70
CA ASN A 118 -3.69 -7.19 -8.51
C ASN A 118 -4.20 -7.90 -9.78
N GLY A 119 -3.64 -7.60 -10.95
CA GLY A 119 -3.91 -8.31 -12.19
C GLY A 119 -3.46 -9.76 -12.13
N LYS A 120 -4.16 -10.65 -12.83
CA LYS A 120 -3.82 -12.08 -12.88
C LYS A 120 -2.48 -12.28 -13.59
N CYS A 121 -1.72 -13.27 -13.13
CA CYS A 121 -0.45 -13.64 -13.74
C CYS A 121 -0.12 -15.11 -13.47
N GLU A 122 0.73 -15.68 -14.33
CA GLU A 122 1.43 -16.96 -14.19
C GLU A 122 2.94 -16.75 -14.01
N ASP A 123 3.48 -15.67 -14.57
CA ASP A 123 4.91 -15.33 -14.57
C ASP A 123 5.09 -13.83 -14.29
N SER A 124 6.12 -13.47 -13.51
CA SER A 124 6.45 -12.09 -13.14
C SER A 124 6.66 -11.18 -14.36
N VAL A 125 7.08 -11.73 -15.50
CA VAL A 125 7.24 -10.96 -16.74
C VAL A 125 5.96 -10.28 -17.21
N GLN A 126 4.79 -10.85 -16.93
CA GLN A 126 3.50 -10.22 -17.24
C GLN A 126 3.27 -8.94 -16.43
N CYS A 127 3.81 -8.90 -15.22
CA CYS A 127 3.62 -7.80 -14.26
C CYS A 127 4.57 -6.63 -14.56
N TYR A 128 5.87 -6.89 -14.57
CA TYR A 128 6.86 -5.81 -14.71
C TYR A 128 6.90 -5.19 -16.12
N THR A 129 6.27 -5.84 -17.11
CA THR A 129 6.05 -5.26 -18.44
C THR A 129 5.12 -4.04 -18.39
N LYS A 130 4.12 -4.04 -17.48
CA LYS A 130 3.17 -2.94 -17.31
C LYS A 130 3.59 -2.00 -16.18
N THR A 131 3.99 -2.56 -15.04
CA THR A 131 4.30 -1.81 -13.82
C THR A 131 5.65 -2.26 -13.27
N PRO A 132 6.71 -1.45 -13.35
CA PRO A 132 8.04 -1.81 -12.82
C PRO A 132 7.99 -2.19 -11.33
N ASN A 133 8.98 -2.99 -10.90
CA ASN A 133 9.11 -3.47 -9.51
C ASN A 133 7.92 -4.33 -9.04
N THR A 134 7.34 -5.11 -9.94
CA THR A 134 6.26 -6.05 -9.62
C THR A 134 6.66 -7.50 -9.95
N VAL A 135 6.13 -8.42 -9.15
CA VAL A 135 6.32 -9.86 -9.29
C VAL A 135 4.98 -10.58 -9.23
N CYS A 136 4.93 -11.77 -9.82
CA CYS A 136 3.74 -12.63 -9.73
C CYS A 136 3.80 -13.44 -8.43
N THR A 137 2.88 -13.16 -7.50
CA THR A 137 2.72 -13.91 -6.25
C THR A 137 1.25 -14.29 -6.09
N ASP A 138 0.97 -15.55 -5.75
CA ASP A 138 -0.40 -16.06 -5.61
C ASP A 138 -1.31 -15.78 -6.82
N ASN A 139 -0.75 -15.93 -8.02
CA ASN A 139 -1.38 -15.63 -9.31
C ASN A 139 -1.82 -14.16 -9.49
N LYS A 140 -1.23 -13.23 -8.74
CA LYS A 140 -1.46 -11.79 -8.84
C LYS A 140 -0.17 -10.99 -8.91
N CYS A 141 -0.19 -9.91 -9.66
CA CYS A 141 0.92 -8.97 -9.67
C CYS A 141 0.93 -8.15 -8.39
N VAL A 142 2.05 -8.16 -7.67
CA VAL A 142 2.26 -7.42 -6.42
C VAL A 142 3.59 -6.68 -6.47
N CYS A 143 3.75 -5.65 -5.64
CA CYS A 143 5.01 -4.93 -5.52
C CYS A 143 6.08 -5.81 -4.85
N GLU A 144 7.29 -5.83 -5.42
CA GLU A 144 8.41 -6.61 -4.90
C GLU A 144 9.15 -5.82 -3.81
N GLY A 145 8.99 -6.21 -2.54
CA GLY A 145 9.66 -5.55 -1.41
C GLY A 145 9.31 -4.07 -1.23
N MET A 146 8.20 -3.63 -1.82
CA MET A 146 7.72 -2.26 -1.91
C MET A 146 6.23 -2.22 -1.60
N HIS A 147 5.68 -1.04 -1.33
CA HIS A 147 4.24 -0.88 -1.15
C HIS A 147 3.58 -0.23 -2.37
N GLU A 148 2.29 -0.47 -2.51
CA GLU A 148 1.48 0.14 -3.56
C GLU A 148 1.01 1.54 -3.15
N TYR A 149 1.16 2.50 -4.05
CA TYR A 149 0.47 3.79 -3.99
C TYR A 149 -0.02 4.16 -5.41
N GLU A 150 -1.33 4.31 -5.57
CA GLU A 150 -1.99 4.66 -6.84
C GLU A 150 -1.55 3.80 -8.04
N GLY A 151 -1.51 2.47 -7.86
CA GLY A 151 -1.16 1.52 -8.92
C GLY A 151 0.33 1.47 -9.30
N LYS A 152 1.20 2.07 -8.49
CA LYS A 152 2.66 2.01 -8.64
C LYS A 152 3.32 1.53 -7.37
N CYS A 153 4.54 1.01 -7.50
CA CYS A 153 5.34 0.52 -6.38
C CYS A 153 6.35 1.57 -5.93
N TYR A 154 6.35 1.86 -4.63
CA TYR A 154 7.28 2.78 -3.98
C TYR A 154 8.00 2.09 -2.82
N LYS A 155 9.23 2.54 -2.54
CA LYS A 155 9.98 2.11 -1.36
C LYS A 155 9.15 2.39 -0.12
N SER A 156 9.13 1.46 0.82
CA SER A 156 8.49 1.66 2.12
C SER A 156 9.46 2.35 3.06
N VAL A 157 9.20 3.62 3.36
CA VAL A 157 10.01 4.45 4.25
C VAL A 157 9.20 4.81 5.49
N ASP A 158 9.77 4.50 6.66
CA ASP A 158 9.16 4.77 7.96
C ASP A 158 9.26 6.25 8.38
N LEU A 159 8.46 6.64 9.37
CA LEU A 159 8.55 7.97 9.97
C LEU A 159 9.96 8.25 10.50
N GLY A 160 10.42 9.50 10.32
CA GLY A 160 11.76 9.93 10.72
C GLY A 160 12.89 9.45 9.79
N GLN A 161 12.61 8.60 8.80
CA GLN A 161 13.60 8.14 7.83
C GLN A 161 13.63 9.01 6.58
N ALA A 162 14.75 8.92 5.85
CA ALA A 162 14.99 9.70 4.65
C ALA A 162 14.10 9.25 3.49
N CYS A 163 13.50 10.20 2.79
CA CYS A 163 12.60 9.97 1.65
C CYS A 163 12.91 10.93 0.49
N GLU A 164 12.55 10.51 -0.71
CA GLU A 164 12.67 11.28 -1.95
C GLU A 164 11.32 11.88 -2.37
N SER A 165 10.21 11.21 -2.06
CA SER A 165 8.88 11.65 -2.46
C SER A 165 7.78 11.21 -1.49
N ASN A 166 6.64 11.91 -1.51
CA ASN A 166 5.51 11.62 -0.60
C ASN A 166 5.04 10.16 -0.63
N PRO A 167 4.89 9.50 -1.79
CA PRO A 167 4.43 8.12 -1.84
C PRO A 167 5.39 7.10 -1.24
N GLU A 168 6.62 7.46 -0.86
CA GLU A 168 7.52 6.52 -0.16
C GLU A 168 7.16 6.35 1.32
N CYS A 169 6.51 7.35 1.91
CA CYS A 169 6.18 7.32 3.33
C CYS A 169 5.01 6.38 3.59
N ILE A 170 5.29 5.19 4.12
CA ILE A 170 4.27 4.14 4.33
C ILE A 170 3.25 4.50 5.41
N ASN A 171 3.61 5.43 6.30
CA ASN A 171 2.74 5.81 7.39
C ASN A 171 1.54 6.64 6.91
N LYS A 172 0.34 6.24 7.33
CA LYS A 172 -0.86 7.03 7.07
C LYS A 172 -0.72 8.42 7.68
N PHE A 173 -1.22 9.42 6.98
CA PHE A 173 -1.16 10.82 7.39
C PHE A 173 0.27 11.37 7.53
N SER A 174 1.23 10.80 6.80
CA SER A 174 2.58 11.34 6.67
C SER A 174 2.87 11.78 5.23
N SER A 175 3.90 12.60 5.08
CA SER A 175 4.43 13.05 3.80
C SER A 175 5.94 13.27 3.89
N CYS A 176 6.60 13.29 2.74
CA CYS A 176 8.02 13.55 2.67
C CYS A 176 8.26 15.06 2.76
N LYS A 177 8.69 15.52 3.94
CA LYS A 177 8.96 16.94 4.21
C LYS A 177 10.43 17.10 4.56
N ASN A 178 11.13 18.00 3.88
CA ASN A 178 12.58 18.21 4.06
C ASN A 178 13.38 16.90 3.96
N SER A 179 13.02 16.05 2.99
CA SER A 179 13.63 14.73 2.76
C SER A 179 13.46 13.74 3.93
N VAL A 180 12.50 13.95 4.83
CA VAL A 180 12.20 13.04 5.94
C VAL A 180 10.70 12.77 6.02
N CYS A 181 10.32 11.51 6.18
CA CYS A 181 8.91 11.14 6.37
C CYS A 181 8.41 11.70 7.71
N THR A 182 7.48 12.64 7.62
CA THR A 182 6.97 13.40 8.79
C THR A 182 5.46 13.39 8.78
N CYS A 183 4.84 13.38 9.97
CA CYS A 183 3.39 13.52 10.09
C CYS A 183 2.90 14.83 9.46
N ASN A 184 1.73 14.77 8.82
CA ASN A 184 1.05 15.93 8.25
C ASN A 184 0.65 16.92 9.36
N ASP A 185 0.35 18.16 9.00
CA ASP A 185 0.29 19.27 9.98
C ASP A 185 -0.74 19.10 11.10
N LYS A 186 -1.80 18.31 10.87
CA LYS A 186 -2.83 17.98 11.87
C LYS A 186 -2.44 16.81 12.80
N TYR A 187 -1.29 16.18 12.56
CA TYR A 187 -0.88 14.96 13.22
C TYR A 187 0.49 15.13 13.91
N VAL A 188 0.76 14.25 14.88
CA VAL A 188 2.02 14.14 15.62
C VAL A 188 2.46 12.68 15.65
N ALA A 189 3.78 12.45 15.61
CA ALA A 189 4.32 11.11 15.75
C ALA A 189 4.11 10.62 17.20
N SER A 190 3.50 9.45 17.37
CA SER A 190 3.38 8.85 18.71
C SER A 190 4.75 8.51 19.27
N LEU A 191 4.94 8.78 20.55
CA LEU A 191 6.13 8.38 21.30
C LEU A 191 6.03 6.92 21.76
N LYS A 192 4.81 6.41 21.95
CA LYS A 192 4.57 5.00 22.34
C LYS A 192 4.69 4.05 21.15
N ASN A 193 4.36 4.53 19.95
CA ASN A 193 4.45 3.76 18.72
C ASN A 193 4.99 4.68 17.61
N GLU A 194 6.32 4.76 17.52
CA GLU A 194 7.07 5.67 16.64
C GLU A 194 6.68 5.55 15.16
N SER A 195 6.01 4.46 14.80
CA SER A 195 5.43 4.20 13.48
C SER A 195 3.95 4.62 13.38
N THR A 196 3.45 5.64 14.08
CA THR A 196 2.06 6.10 13.90
C THR A 196 1.89 7.61 14.07
N CYS A 197 1.26 8.24 13.09
CA CYS A 197 0.76 9.61 13.19
C CYS A 197 -0.60 9.68 13.90
N LEU A 198 -0.66 10.35 15.04
CA LEU A 198 -1.87 10.58 15.85
C LEU A 198 -2.40 12.00 15.62
N LEU A 199 -3.72 12.16 15.58
CA LEU A 199 -4.34 13.48 15.42
C LEU A 199 -4.01 14.37 16.63
N LYS A 200 -3.57 15.61 16.37
CA LYS A 200 -3.35 16.62 17.42
C LYS A 200 -4.67 16.89 18.16
N ALA A 201 -4.60 17.02 19.47
CA ALA A 201 -5.76 17.41 20.27
C ALA A 201 -6.21 18.83 19.90
N GLU A 202 -7.51 19.10 19.90
CA GLU A 202 -8.04 20.42 19.58
C GLU A 202 -8.04 21.34 20.81
N ASN A 203 -8.39 20.79 21.98
CA ASN A 203 -8.55 21.52 23.24
C ASN A 203 -8.45 20.58 24.46
N ASN A 204 -8.66 21.13 25.67
CA ASN A 204 -8.81 20.32 26.88
C ASN A 204 -10.03 19.40 26.79
N ASN A 205 -9.92 18.20 27.35
CA ASN A 205 -10.85 17.07 27.23
C ASN A 205 -10.96 16.43 25.83
N SER A 206 -10.17 16.89 24.85
CA SER A 206 -10.08 16.20 23.55
C SER A 206 -9.58 14.75 23.73
N PRO A 207 -10.09 13.78 22.96
CA PRO A 207 -9.63 12.40 23.03
C PRO A 207 -8.14 12.27 22.70
N CYS A 208 -7.44 11.41 23.44
CA CYS A 208 -6.02 11.16 23.24
C CYS A 208 -5.64 9.72 23.61
N VAL A 209 -4.50 9.30 23.08
CA VAL A 209 -3.81 8.03 23.37
C VAL A 209 -2.41 8.31 23.94
N ASP A 210 -1.82 9.44 23.56
CA ASP A 210 -0.45 9.80 23.88
C ASP A 210 -0.32 11.29 24.22
N ASP A 211 0.59 11.63 25.14
CA ASP A 211 0.77 12.99 25.68
C ASP A 211 1.14 13.98 24.57
N ILE A 212 1.81 13.52 23.52
CA ILE A 212 2.23 14.35 22.39
C ILE A 212 1.05 15.02 21.67
N GLN A 213 -0.13 14.37 21.65
CA GLN A 213 -1.34 14.94 21.06
C GLN A 213 -1.81 16.19 21.82
N CYS A 214 -1.75 16.13 23.15
CA CYS A 214 -2.13 17.21 24.04
C CYS A 214 -1.05 18.29 24.04
N THR A 215 0.21 17.91 24.21
CA THR A 215 1.32 18.86 24.39
C THR A 215 1.61 19.69 23.15
N SER A 216 1.33 19.18 21.95
CA SER A 216 1.47 19.94 20.71
C SER A 216 0.53 21.14 20.63
N THR A 217 -0.66 21.05 21.23
CA THR A 217 -1.70 22.08 21.15
C THR A 217 -1.80 22.87 22.46
N LEU A 218 -1.89 22.18 23.59
CA LEU A 218 -2.11 22.76 24.92
C LEU A 218 -0.81 23.15 25.65
N GLY A 219 0.35 22.76 25.12
CA GLY A 219 1.66 22.99 25.72
C GLY A 219 2.14 21.86 26.64
N LYS A 220 3.41 21.91 27.06
CA LYS A 220 4.09 20.85 27.83
C LYS A 220 3.44 20.51 29.18
N SER A 221 2.62 21.42 29.70
CA SER A 221 1.86 21.27 30.94
C SER A 221 0.53 20.52 30.77
N SER A 222 0.30 19.92 29.61
CA SER A 222 -0.82 18.99 29.39
C SER A 222 -0.32 17.54 29.36
N GLN A 223 -1.23 16.62 29.63
CA GLN A 223 -1.02 15.18 29.54
C GLN A 223 -2.29 14.48 29.06
N CYS A 224 -2.13 13.27 28.53
CA CYS A 224 -3.23 12.40 28.21
C CYS A 224 -3.55 11.53 29.44
N GLU A 225 -4.69 11.78 30.07
CA GLU A 225 -5.13 11.06 31.26
C GLU A 225 -6.59 10.63 31.08
N ASP A 226 -6.90 9.38 31.40
CA ASP A 226 -8.22 8.78 31.17
C ASP A 226 -8.71 8.94 29.72
N SER A 227 -7.79 8.79 28.77
CA SER A 227 -8.05 8.95 27.32
C SER A 227 -8.52 10.35 26.88
N VAL A 228 -8.36 11.37 27.73
CA VAL A 228 -8.64 12.76 27.40
C VAL A 228 -7.50 13.68 27.78
N CYS A 229 -7.31 14.77 27.04
CA CYS A 229 -6.28 15.74 27.36
C CYS A 229 -6.67 16.53 28.60
N LYS A 230 -5.80 16.54 29.61
CA LYS A 230 -5.96 17.33 30.83
C LYS A 230 -4.70 18.15 31.11
N CYS A 231 -4.86 19.22 31.88
CA CYS A 231 -3.71 19.92 32.43
C CYS A 231 -3.10 19.13 33.58
N LYS A 232 -1.76 19.13 33.66
CA LYS A 232 -1.01 18.55 34.78
C LYS A 232 -1.32 19.28 36.08
N THR A 233 -1.00 18.67 37.21
CA THR A 233 -1.08 19.30 38.54
C THR A 233 -0.41 20.67 38.54
N PHE A 234 -1.01 21.64 39.22
CA PHE A 234 -0.60 23.06 39.26
C PHE A 234 -0.81 23.85 37.96
N PHE A 235 -1.52 23.28 36.98
CA PHE A 235 -1.93 24.00 35.77
C PHE A 235 -3.44 23.87 35.55
N HIS A 236 -4.04 24.90 34.96
CA HIS A 236 -5.45 24.91 34.56
C HIS A 236 -5.59 25.29 33.09
N TYR A 237 -6.71 24.88 32.50
CA TYR A 237 -7.00 25.18 31.09
C TYR A 237 -7.53 26.60 30.95
N LYS A 238 -6.87 27.43 30.13
CA LYS A 238 -7.30 28.78 29.79
C LYS A 238 -7.84 28.81 28.36
N GLU A 239 -9.16 28.76 28.22
CA GLU A 239 -9.87 28.64 26.94
C GLU A 239 -9.45 29.68 25.90
N LYS A 240 -9.34 30.96 26.30
CA LYS A 240 -8.92 32.06 25.40
C LYS A 240 -7.52 31.85 24.79
N LEU A 241 -6.65 31.12 25.47
CA LEU A 241 -5.30 30.81 24.97
C LEU A 241 -5.22 29.41 24.34
N ASN A 242 -6.22 28.55 24.60
CA ASN A 242 -6.18 27.13 24.33
C ASN A 242 -4.89 26.46 24.86
N LYS A 243 -4.53 26.78 26.11
CA LYS A 243 -3.30 26.32 26.77
C LYS A 243 -3.55 25.95 28.22
N CYS A 244 -2.72 25.06 28.73
CA CYS A 244 -2.55 24.87 30.16
C CYS A 244 -1.59 25.96 30.69
N VAL A 245 -2.06 26.77 31.62
CA VAL A 245 -1.30 27.85 32.26
C VAL A 245 -1.14 27.56 33.74
N GLU A 246 -0.08 28.09 34.35
CA GLU A 246 0.22 27.87 35.76
C GLU A 246 -0.88 28.42 36.66
N ASN A 247 -1.16 27.71 37.74
CA ASN A 247 -2.12 28.14 38.76
C ASN A 247 -1.52 29.24 39.63
N ILE A 248 -2.27 30.33 39.85
CA ILE A 248 -1.94 31.27 40.92
C ILE A 248 -2.48 30.70 42.23
N GLN A 249 -1.58 30.32 43.12
CA GLN A 249 -1.92 29.63 44.36
C GLN A 249 -2.28 30.62 45.47
N LEU A 250 -2.85 30.09 46.56
CA LEU A 250 -3.15 30.83 47.80
C LEU A 250 -2.00 31.77 48.20
N GLY A 251 -2.32 33.00 48.59
CA GLY A 251 -1.37 34.02 49.01
C GLY A 251 -0.60 34.72 47.89
N ASN A 252 -0.74 34.29 46.63
CA ASN A 252 -0.09 34.96 45.50
C ASN A 252 -0.95 36.05 44.88
N HIS A 253 -0.30 36.98 44.18
CA HIS A 253 -0.96 38.13 43.56
C HIS A 253 -1.84 37.71 42.38
N CYS A 254 -3.04 38.27 42.31
CA CYS A 254 -4.02 38.02 41.24
C CYS A 254 -4.68 39.33 40.80
N VAL A 255 -5.28 39.33 39.61
CA VAL A 255 -6.07 40.45 39.09
C VAL A 255 -7.55 40.10 39.07
N ILE A 256 -7.89 38.85 38.76
CA ILE A 256 -9.29 38.37 38.67
C ILE A 256 -9.46 36.99 39.31
N HIS A 257 -10.68 36.66 39.75
CA HIS A 257 -10.96 35.40 40.46
C HIS A 257 -10.58 34.15 39.66
N SER A 258 -10.68 34.17 38.33
CA SER A 258 -10.37 33.03 37.48
C SER A 258 -8.87 32.75 37.28
N GLU A 259 -7.98 33.50 37.94
CA GLU A 259 -6.54 33.22 37.91
C GLU A 259 -6.10 32.38 39.11
N CYS A 260 -6.85 32.48 40.21
CA CYS A 260 -6.59 31.71 41.42
C CYS A 260 -7.09 30.30 41.25
N HIS A 261 -6.21 29.31 41.38
CA HIS A 261 -6.57 27.90 41.21
C HIS A 261 -5.87 27.04 42.24
N ASP A 262 -6.64 26.22 42.95
CA ASP A 262 -6.07 25.29 43.90
C ASP A 262 -5.37 24.10 43.19
N PRO A 263 -4.44 23.40 43.86
CA PRO A 263 -3.67 22.31 43.25
C PRO A 263 -4.49 21.08 42.84
N TYR A 264 -5.73 20.95 43.33
CA TYR A 264 -6.55 19.75 43.24
C TYR A 264 -7.82 20.00 42.40
N PRO A 265 -7.71 19.93 41.05
CA PRO A 265 -8.78 20.30 40.12
C PRO A 265 -10.00 19.37 40.13
N GLU A 266 -9.98 18.29 40.91
CA GLU A 266 -11.09 17.34 41.03
C GLU A 266 -12.31 17.90 41.78
N LYS A 267 -12.16 19.06 42.44
CA LYS A 267 -13.23 19.77 43.15
C LYS A 267 -13.42 21.18 42.60
N GLU A 268 -14.58 21.77 42.91
CA GLU A 268 -14.85 23.18 42.60
C GLU A 268 -13.68 24.05 43.09
N ASN A 269 -13.23 25.00 42.25
CA ASN A 269 -12.12 25.88 42.60
C ASN A 269 -12.40 26.60 43.92
N ARG A 270 -11.54 26.36 44.92
CA ARG A 270 -11.74 26.83 46.29
C ARG A 270 -11.16 28.22 46.55
N LEU A 271 -10.43 28.77 45.58
CA LEU A 271 -9.80 30.09 45.68
C LEU A 271 -10.60 31.16 44.93
N GLU A 272 -10.45 32.40 45.38
CA GLU A 272 -10.91 33.59 44.69
C GLU A 272 -9.92 34.75 44.90
N CYS A 273 -9.91 35.70 43.97
CA CYS A 273 -9.06 36.88 44.08
C CYS A 273 -9.71 37.93 44.99
N VAL A 274 -9.13 38.17 46.16
CA VAL A 274 -9.59 39.15 47.15
C VAL A 274 -8.49 40.18 47.36
N ALA A 275 -8.81 41.46 47.14
CA ALA A 275 -7.85 42.56 47.30
C ALA A 275 -6.50 42.37 46.56
N GLY A 276 -6.51 41.67 45.42
CA GLY A 276 -5.32 41.40 44.62
C GLY A 276 -4.49 40.21 45.08
N VAL A 277 -4.99 39.39 46.01
CA VAL A 277 -4.35 38.18 46.51
C VAL A 277 -5.32 37.00 46.43
N CYS A 278 -4.82 35.81 46.09
CA CYS A 278 -5.64 34.61 46.10
C CYS A 278 -5.94 34.18 47.53
N GLU A 279 -7.21 34.18 47.90
CA GLU A 279 -7.72 33.78 49.22
C GLU A 279 -8.73 32.63 49.09
N CYS A 280 -9.02 31.95 50.20
CA CYS A 280 -10.07 30.96 50.24
C CYS A 280 -11.44 31.61 50.02
N ARG A 281 -12.27 30.98 49.19
CA ARG A 281 -13.67 31.39 49.02
C ARG A 281 -14.41 31.36 50.35
N SER A 282 -15.41 32.22 50.50
CA SER A 282 -16.25 32.37 51.72
C SER A 282 -16.75 31.08 52.40
N SER A 283 -16.90 29.97 51.67
CA SER A 283 -17.33 28.66 52.22
C SER A 283 -16.20 27.77 52.74
N PHE A 284 -14.96 28.25 52.66
CA PHE A 284 -13.74 27.55 53.02
C PHE A 284 -12.92 28.36 54.02
N THR A 285 -12.15 27.67 54.85
CA THR A 285 -11.15 28.27 55.74
C THR A 285 -9.77 27.76 55.34
N GLU A 286 -8.75 28.60 55.45
CA GLU A 286 -7.37 28.17 55.28
C GLU A 286 -6.92 27.28 56.44
N GLN A 287 -6.43 26.08 56.12
CA GLN A 287 -5.79 25.18 57.06
C GLN A 287 -4.55 24.57 56.40
N ASP A 288 -3.38 24.75 57.01
CA ASP A 288 -2.09 24.26 56.53
C ASP A 288 -1.79 24.63 55.05
N GLY A 289 -2.14 25.86 54.65
CA GLY A 289 -1.93 26.36 53.28
C GLY A 289 -2.90 25.80 52.23
N ILE A 290 -3.99 25.16 52.65
CA ILE A 290 -5.04 24.62 51.77
C ILE A 290 -6.41 25.12 52.25
N CYS A 291 -7.32 25.42 51.32
CA CYS A 291 -8.70 25.77 51.65
C CYS A 291 -9.52 24.51 51.95
N VAL A 292 -10.00 24.36 53.18
CA VAL A 292 -10.86 23.25 53.63
C VAL A 292 -12.30 23.76 53.81
N GLU A 293 -13.31 22.96 53.49
CA GLU A 293 -14.70 23.36 53.66
C GLU A 293 -15.00 23.69 55.13
N ASN A 294 -15.77 24.75 55.35
CA ASN A 294 -16.27 25.07 56.67
C ASN A 294 -17.16 23.91 57.12
N SER A 295 -16.65 23.08 58.04
CA SER A 295 -17.50 22.19 58.83
C SER A 295 -18.41 23.07 59.66
N SER A 296 -19.54 23.48 59.08
CA SER A 296 -20.65 23.98 59.85
C SER A 296 -21.13 22.81 60.69
N THR A 297 -20.45 22.60 61.83
CA THR A 297 -21.06 21.95 62.97
C THR A 297 -22.38 22.68 63.15
N ARG A 298 -23.48 22.05 62.75
CA ARG A 298 -24.81 22.43 63.17
C ARG A 298 -24.88 22.19 64.67
N VAL A 299 -24.18 23.00 65.45
CA VAL A 299 -24.60 23.33 66.82
C VAL A 299 -25.77 24.28 66.65
N ALA A 300 -26.85 23.78 66.05
CA ALA A 300 -28.13 24.45 66.06
C ALA A 300 -28.59 24.40 67.51
N SER A 301 -28.22 25.43 68.27
CA SER A 301 -29.06 26.07 69.27
C SER A 301 -29.88 25.12 70.16
N ALA A 302 -29.29 24.04 70.69
CA ALA A 302 -29.91 23.26 71.76
C ALA A 302 -30.01 24.07 73.07
N ILE A 303 -29.27 25.17 73.18
CA ILE A 303 -29.31 26.10 74.32
C ILE A 303 -30.57 26.98 74.28
N PHE A 304 -31.11 27.31 73.10
CA PHE A 304 -32.33 28.14 73.00
C PHE A 304 -33.63 27.36 73.26
N ILE A 305 -33.62 26.02 73.13
CA ILE A 305 -34.80 25.18 73.46
C ILE A 305 -34.85 24.86 74.97
N LEU A 306 -33.70 24.78 75.66
CA LEU A 306 -33.69 24.54 77.10
C LEU A 306 -34.13 25.76 77.93
N ILE A 307 -33.91 26.99 77.43
CA ILE A 307 -34.34 28.21 78.13
C ILE A 307 -35.85 28.43 77.99
N SER A 308 -36.49 28.03 76.87
CA SER A 308 -37.95 28.14 76.71
C SER A 308 -38.73 27.08 77.51
N ILE A 309 -38.12 25.92 77.79
CA ILE A 309 -38.70 24.92 78.69
C ILE A 309 -38.55 25.34 80.16
N TYR A 310 -37.44 26.00 80.53
CA TYR A 310 -37.25 26.49 81.90
C TYR A 310 -38.19 27.66 82.25
N THR A 311 -38.46 28.58 81.32
CA THR A 311 -39.38 29.71 81.57
C THR A 311 -40.86 29.32 81.59
N THR A 312 -41.23 28.22 80.94
CA THR A 312 -42.62 27.68 81.01
C THR A 312 -42.87 26.86 82.28
N LEU A 313 -41.84 26.23 82.87
CA LEU A 313 -41.96 25.50 84.13
C LEU A 313 -42.00 26.41 85.38
N THR A 314 -41.47 27.64 85.33
CA THR A 314 -41.55 28.60 86.44
C THR A 314 -42.83 29.43 86.47
N ILE A 315 -43.67 29.37 85.44
CA ILE A 315 -44.96 30.10 85.38
C ILE A 315 -46.13 29.24 85.92
N PHE A 316 -45.93 27.91 86.06
CA PHE A 316 -46.96 26.96 86.53
C PHE A 316 -46.67 26.32 87.90
N ASN A 317 -45.86 26.96 88.75
CA ASN A 317 -45.66 26.55 90.14
C ASN A 317 -45.85 27.72 91.10
#